data_AF-A0A840LD70-F1
#
_entry.id   AF-A0A840LD70-F1
#
_cell.length_a   1.000
_cell.length_b   1.000
_cell.length_c   1.000
_cell.angle_alpha   90.00
_cell.angle_beta   90.00
_cell.angle_gamma   90.00
#
_symmetry.space_group_name_H-M   'P 1'
#
loop_
_entity.id
_entity.type
_entity.pdbx_description
1 polymer ?
#
loop_
_entity_poly.entity_id
_entity_poly.type
_entity_poly.pdbx_seq_one_letter_code
_entity_poly.pdbx_strand_id
1 'polypeptide(L)'
;MHLWFERCFGHAVAPLGSLEEAVASWPEYATAVAVWLDEADRIQVLAPHGLDDLFSCTVRRNPVRVSVETYRQRLSQKRYAERWPRVRVLEA
;
A
#
# COMPACT_ATOMS: atom_id res chain seq x y z
N MET A 1 -7.97 -12.50 -5.85
CA MET A 1 -7.09 -11.43 -6.38
C MET A 1 -6.27 -11.90 -7.59
N HIS A 2 -5.47 -12.96 -7.50
CA HIS A 2 -4.59 -13.39 -8.60
C HIS A 2 -5.31 -13.66 -9.94
N LEU A 3 -6.45 -14.36 -9.93
CA LEU A 3 -7.25 -14.61 -11.14
C LEU A 3 -7.86 -13.32 -11.76
N TRP A 4 -8.30 -12.38 -10.92
CA TRP A 4 -8.81 -11.10 -11.40
C TRP A 4 -7.68 -10.24 -11.99
N PHE A 5 -6.51 -10.29 -11.38
CA PHE A 5 -5.36 -9.50 -11.78
C PHE A 5 -4.89 -9.87 -13.19
N GLU A 6 -4.78 -11.17 -13.49
CA GLU A 6 -4.47 -11.65 -14.84
C GLU A 6 -5.51 -11.19 -15.86
N ARG A 7 -6.80 -11.30 -15.53
CA ARG A 7 -7.89 -10.86 -16.41
C ARG A 7 -7.86 -9.35 -16.71
N CYS A 8 -7.41 -8.54 -15.77
CA CYS A 8 -7.36 -7.08 -15.92
C CYS A 8 -6.05 -6.55 -16.51
N PHE A 9 -4.92 -7.21 -16.25
CA PHE A 9 -3.59 -6.71 -16.59
C PHE A 9 -2.79 -7.64 -17.52
N GLY A 10 -3.36 -8.77 -17.94
CA GLY A 10 -2.78 -9.66 -18.96
C GLY A 10 -1.58 -10.49 -18.50
N HIS A 11 -1.30 -10.54 -17.19
CA HIS A 11 -0.23 -11.38 -16.64
C HIS A 11 -0.61 -11.97 -15.28
N ALA A 12 -0.26 -13.24 -15.08
CA ALA A 12 -0.50 -13.95 -13.83
C ALA A 12 0.40 -13.42 -12.71
N VAL A 13 -0.14 -13.45 -11.50
CA VAL A 13 0.60 -13.20 -10.25
C VAL A 13 0.34 -14.36 -9.29
N ALA A 14 1.29 -14.65 -8.42
CA ALA A 14 1.11 -15.69 -7.41
C ALA A 14 -0.08 -15.35 -6.48
N PRO A 15 -0.83 -16.36 -5.99
CA PRO A 15 -1.77 -16.15 -4.91
C PRO A 15 -1.02 -15.68 -3.66
N LEU A 16 -1.63 -14.73 -2.94
CA LEU A 16 -1.16 -14.31 -1.62
C LEU A 16 -1.56 -15.39 -0.60
N GLY A 17 -0.63 -15.79 0.26
CA GLY A 17 -0.78 -16.86 1.24
C GLY A 17 -1.34 -16.42 2.59
N SER A 18 -1.33 -15.12 2.91
CA SER A 18 -1.89 -14.59 4.15
C SER A 18 -2.41 -13.16 4.01
N LEU A 19 -3.18 -12.69 5.00
CA LEU A 19 -3.60 -11.29 5.09
C LEU A 19 -2.38 -10.37 5.28
N GLU A 20 -1.41 -10.78 6.10
CA GLU A 20 -0.16 -10.05 6.30
C GLU A 20 0.61 -9.87 4.99
N GLU A 21 0.76 -10.93 4.19
CA GLU A 21 1.37 -10.87 2.88
C GLU A 21 0.60 -9.94 1.94
N ALA A 22 -0.73 -10.01 1.98
CA ALA A 22 -1.59 -9.15 1.18
C ALA A 22 -1.39 -7.66 1.51
N VAL A 23 -1.39 -7.29 2.78
CA VAL A 23 -1.19 -5.90 3.24
C VAL A 23 0.24 -5.45 2.97
N ALA A 24 1.24 -6.31 3.24
CA ALA A 24 2.64 -6.03 2.98
C ALA A 24 2.93 -5.77 1.50
N SER A 25 2.08 -6.29 0.60
CA SER A 25 2.18 -6.08 -0.85
C SER A 25 1.57 -4.77 -1.35
N TRP A 26 1.07 -3.85 -0.52
CA TRP A 26 0.45 -2.63 -1.06
C TRP A 26 1.46 -1.63 -1.64
N PRO A 27 1.06 -0.80 -2.63
CA PRO A 27 2.01 -0.06 -3.48
C PRO A 27 2.85 1.01 -2.78
N GLU A 28 2.34 1.59 -1.70
CA GLU A 28 3.03 2.61 -0.90
C GLU A 28 3.08 2.17 0.57
N TYR A 29 4.24 2.28 1.22
CA TYR A 29 4.40 1.76 2.61
C TYR A 29 3.44 2.40 3.61
N ALA A 30 3.23 3.73 3.52
CA ALA A 30 2.25 4.43 4.35
C ALA A 30 0.82 3.92 4.19
N THR A 31 0.51 3.24 3.09
CA THR A 31 -0.82 2.64 2.88
C THR A 31 -0.91 1.23 3.43
N ALA A 32 0.21 0.50 3.58
CA ALA A 32 0.28 -0.91 3.97
C ALA A 32 0.00 -1.12 5.46
N VAL A 33 -1.17 -0.63 5.91
CA VAL A 33 -1.66 -0.70 7.28
C VAL A 33 -3.13 -1.11 7.22
N ALA A 34 -3.49 -2.12 8.01
CA ALA A 34 -4.87 -2.52 8.22
C ALA A 34 -5.26 -2.36 9.69
N VAL A 35 -6.52 -1.99 9.92
CA VAL A 35 -7.10 -1.80 11.24
C VAL A 35 -8.46 -2.46 11.28
N TRP A 36 -8.76 -3.19 12.35
CA TRP A 36 -10.07 -3.80 12.59
C TRP A 36 -10.37 -3.86 14.09
N LEU A 37 -11.61 -4.14 14.45
CA LEU A 37 -12.00 -4.46 15.83
C LEU A 37 -12.01 -5.98 16.00
N ASP A 38 -11.46 -6.46 17.11
CA ASP A 38 -11.65 -7.85 17.53
C ASP A 38 -13.03 -8.06 18.17
N GLU A 39 -13.32 -9.29 18.60
CA GLU A 39 -14.60 -9.65 19.25
C GLU A 39 -14.85 -8.91 20.58
N ALA A 40 -13.81 -8.28 21.15
CA ALA A 40 -13.89 -7.50 22.38
C ALA A 40 -13.84 -5.98 22.12
N ASP A 41 -14.14 -5.54 20.89
CA ASP A 41 -14.09 -4.14 20.45
C ASP A 41 -12.71 -3.48 20.62
N ARG A 42 -11.63 -4.27 20.63
CA ARG A 42 -10.27 -3.72 20.71
C ARG A 42 -9.71 -3.50 19.31
N ILE A 43 -9.09 -2.34 19.14
CA ILE A 43 -8.39 -1.99 17.91
C ILE A 43 -7.19 -2.93 17.73
N GLN A 44 -7.20 -3.67 16.63
CA GLN A 44 -6.09 -4.44 16.14
C GLN A 44 -5.45 -3.72 14.96
N VAL A 45 -4.12 -3.79 14.87
CA VAL A 45 -3.34 -3.13 13.84
C VAL A 45 -2.40 -4.14 13.20
N LEU A 46 -2.38 -4.17 11.87
CA LEU A 46 -1.42 -4.91 11.07
C LEU A 46 -0.62 -3.91 10.25
N ALA A 47 0.67 -3.77 10.57
CA ALA A 47 1.59 -2.84 9.92
C ALA A 47 2.92 -3.56 9.60
N PRO A 48 2.97 -4.38 8.53
CA PRO A 48 4.13 -5.25 8.23
C PRO A 48 5.44 -4.47 7.99
N HIS A 49 5.33 -3.18 7.67
CA HIS A 49 6.47 -2.28 7.42
C HIS A 49 6.63 -1.21 8.53
N GLY A 50 5.94 -1.38 9.66
CA GLY A 50 5.85 -0.37 10.72
C GLY A 50 4.88 0.77 10.39
N LEU A 51 4.77 1.73 11.31
CA LEU A 51 3.83 2.86 11.22
C LEU A 51 4.51 4.20 10.88
N ASP A 52 5.84 4.23 10.78
CA ASP A 52 6.61 5.46 10.65
C ASP A 52 6.26 6.25 9.37
N ASP A 53 6.14 5.57 8.24
CA ASP A 53 5.76 6.20 6.96
C ASP A 53 4.34 6.80 7.05
N LEU A 54 3.40 6.13 7.72
CA LEU A 54 2.04 6.64 7.92
C LEU A 54 2.02 7.86 8.86
N PHE A 55 2.64 7.75 10.04
CA PHE A 55 2.61 8.81 11.05
C PHE A 55 3.45 10.03 10.67
N SER A 56 4.52 9.85 9.90
CA SER A 56 5.30 10.96 9.34
C SER A 56 4.70 11.56 8.07
N CYS A 57 3.53 11.07 7.62
CA CYS A 57 2.89 11.46 6.37
C CYS A 57 3.82 11.30 5.14
N THR A 58 4.65 10.26 5.13
CA THR A 58 5.63 10.00 4.07
C THR A 58 5.11 8.97 3.08
N VAL A 59 4.91 9.36 1.83
CA VAL A 59 4.56 8.44 0.74
C VAL A 59 5.85 7.97 0.08
N ARG A 60 6.16 6.68 0.22
CA ARG A 60 7.33 6.01 -0.37
C ARG A 60 6.91 4.72 -1.07
N ARG A 61 7.51 4.45 -2.23
CA ARG A 61 7.27 3.25 -3.05
C ARG A 61 7.58 1.97 -2.29
N ASN A 62 6.68 0.98 -2.37
CA ASN A 62 6.98 -0.42 -2.07
C ASN A 62 7.45 -1.15 -3.35
N PRO A 63 8.75 -1.48 -3.46
CA PRO A 63 9.32 -2.11 -4.65
C PRO A 63 8.87 -3.56 -4.84
N VAL A 64 8.31 -4.22 -3.81
CA VAL A 64 7.75 -5.57 -3.92
C VAL A 64 6.53 -5.59 -4.83
N ARG A 65 5.79 -4.47 -4.90
CA ARG A 65 4.51 -4.42 -5.61
C ARG A 65 4.52 -3.66 -6.92
N VAL A 66 5.15 -2.49 -6.94
CA VAL A 66 5.04 -1.57 -8.07
C VAL A 66 6.41 -1.13 -8.56
N SER A 67 6.53 -1.04 -9.88
CA SER A 67 7.69 -0.45 -10.53
C SER A 67 7.77 1.06 -10.23
N VAL A 68 8.93 1.65 -10.49
CA VAL A 68 9.13 3.11 -10.44
C VAL A 68 8.12 3.83 -11.33
N GLU A 69 7.88 3.30 -12.54
CA GLU A 69 6.95 3.88 -13.51
C GLU A 69 5.50 3.86 -13.00
N THR A 70 5.05 2.69 -12.49
CA THR A 70 3.72 2.57 -11.91
C THR A 70 3.56 3.46 -10.68
N TYR A 71 4.59 3.61 -9.85
CA TYR A 71 4.56 4.55 -8.73
C TYR A 71 4.38 6.00 -9.18
N ARG A 72 5.14 6.46 -10.18
CA ARG A 72 4.99 7.81 -10.76
C ARG A 72 3.58 8.05 -11.30
N GLN A 73 3.03 7.08 -12.05
CA GLN A 73 1.66 7.15 -12.54
C GLN A 73 0.64 7.25 -11.41
N ARG A 74 0.83 6.49 -10.32
CA ARG A 74 -0.05 6.56 -9.15
C ARG A 74 0.05 7.89 -8.44
N LEU A 75 1.25 8.45 -8.27
CA LEU A 75 1.44 9.78 -7.68
C LEU A 75 0.67 10.86 -8.45
N SER A 76 0.74 10.85 -9.79
CA SER A 76 0.03 11.82 -10.64
C SER A 76 -1.50 11.65 -10.58
N GLN A 77 -2.00 10.42 -10.50
CA GLN A 77 -3.43 10.13 -10.37
C GLN A 77 -3.98 10.49 -8.98
N LYS A 78 -3.23 10.18 -7.92
CA LYS A 78 -3.68 10.33 -6.54
C LYS A 78 -3.54 11.76 -6.02
N ARG A 79 -2.60 12.54 -6.58
CA ARG A 79 -2.39 13.96 -6.25
C ARG A 79 -2.23 14.17 -4.74
N TYR A 80 -1.40 13.33 -4.10
CA TYR A 80 -1.28 13.28 -2.65
C TYR A 80 -0.97 14.64 -2.02
N ALA A 81 0.03 15.36 -2.57
CA ALA A 81 0.45 16.67 -2.06
C ALA A 81 -0.65 17.75 -2.18
N GLU A 82 -1.55 17.62 -3.14
CA GLU A 82 -2.65 18.56 -3.34
C GLU A 82 -3.82 18.28 -2.40
N ARG A 83 -4.08 17.00 -2.11
CA ARG A 83 -5.14 16.56 -1.20
C ARG A 83 -4.75 16.71 0.27
N TRP A 84 -3.47 16.48 0.58
CA TRP A 84 -2.95 16.49 1.94
C TRP A 84 -1.67 17.32 2.00
N PRO A 85 -1.77 18.61 2.39
CA PRO A 85 -0.64 19.55 2.35
C PRO A 85 0.57 19.18 3.21
N ARG A 86 0.40 18.28 4.19
CA ARG A 86 1.49 17.79 5.06
C ARG A 86 2.16 16.51 4.54
N VAL A 87 1.66 15.93 3.45
CA VAL A 87 2.24 14.71 2.88
C VAL A 87 3.56 15.04 2.19
N ARG A 88 4.60 14.30 2.57
CA ARG A 88 5.89 14.30 1.89
C ARG A 88 5.96 13.09 0.97
N VAL A 89 6.05 13.35 -0.33
CA VAL A 89 6.25 12.29 -1.33
C VAL A 89 7.75 12.11 -1.54
N LEU A 90 8.27 10.89 -1.37
CA LEU A 90 9.64 10.58 -1.74
C LEU A 90 9.69 10.15 -3.21
N GLU A 91 10.66 10.69 -3.94
CA GLU A 91 10.96 10.26 -5.29
C GLU A 91 11.55 8.84 -5.30
N ALA A 92 11.45 8.20 -6.45
CA ALA A 92 11.63 6.76 -6.64
C ALA A 92 13.05 6.38 -7.10
#